data_AF-A0A4C1UNH1-F1
#
_entry.id   AF-A0A4C1UNH1-F1
#
_cell.length_a   1.000
_cell.length_b   1.000
_cell.length_c   1.000
_cell.angle_alpha   90.00
_cell.angle_beta   90.00
_cell.angle_gamma   90.00
#
_symmetry.space_group_name_H-M   'P 1'
#
loop_
_entity.id
_entity.type
_entity.pdbx_description
1 polymer ?
#
loop_
_entity_poly.entity_id
_entity_poly.type
_entity_poly.pdbx_seq_one_letter_code
_entity_poly.pdbx_strand_id
1 'polypeptide(L)'
;MGKEIEEKDLRYRRAQSVTKAEEISEKEKKARKSQVDKPCHVPRDSLFSWSSDFANFTGLVNWGFLMLSIGGLRLCLENFLKYGIRVNPIEWIIILTGYNEGRSHQYPSIILILFTIVPVVICLLIEKGIAVKMMRTYKPRTERRNLDEEGIKTAVSKVTLKVLSIKKAAENYDIKPATLQYRVEKFRKASEEN
;
A
#
# COMPACT_ATOMS: atom_id res chain seq x y z
N MET A 1 29.96 -7.81 -18.84
CA MET A 1 29.77 -7.00 -20.07
C MET A 1 29.06 -7.76 -21.18
N GLY A 2 29.53 -8.95 -21.62
CA GLY A 2 28.88 -9.70 -22.73
C GLY A 2 27.44 -10.13 -22.47
N LYS A 3 27.11 -10.61 -21.26
CA LYS A 3 25.75 -11.03 -20.90
C LYS A 3 24.70 -9.90 -20.91
N GLU A 4 25.11 -8.68 -20.54
CA GLU A 4 24.20 -7.52 -20.55
C GLU A 4 23.88 -7.02 -21.96
N ILE A 5 24.83 -7.17 -22.90
CA ILE A 5 24.64 -6.79 -24.31
C ILE A 5 23.71 -7.79 -24.98
N GLU A 6 23.90 -9.09 -24.71
CA GLU A 6 23.03 -10.15 -25.22
C GLU A 6 21.59 -10.03 -24.68
N GLU A 7 21.41 -9.71 -23.39
CA GLU A 7 20.09 -9.41 -22.83
C GLU A 7 19.43 -8.17 -23.44
N LYS A 8 20.20 -7.11 -23.73
CA LYS A 8 19.69 -5.90 -24.38
C LYS A 8 19.25 -6.17 -25.81
N ASP A 9 20.01 -6.96 -26.56
CA ASP A 9 19.66 -7.36 -27.93
C ASP A 9 18.42 -8.28 -27.97
N LEU A 10 18.34 -9.25 -27.06
CA LEU A 10 17.16 -10.11 -26.88
C LEU A 10 15.90 -9.31 -26.52
N ARG A 11 16.01 -8.29 -25.67
CA ARG A 11 14.89 -7.37 -25.35
C ARG A 11 14.47 -6.55 -26.57
N TYR A 12 15.42 -6.05 -27.35
CA TYR A 12 15.14 -5.24 -28.54
C TYR A 12 14.42 -6.06 -29.63
N ARG A 13 14.80 -7.33 -29.80
CA ARG A 13 14.16 -8.26 -30.75
C ARG A 13 12.72 -8.63 -30.37
N ARG A 14 12.39 -8.79 -29.08
CA ARG A 14 11.01 -9.03 -28.62
C ARG A 14 10.12 -7.79 -28.74
N ALA A 15 10.68 -6.60 -28.58
CA ALA A 15 9.93 -5.35 -28.75
C ALA A 15 9.56 -5.11 -30.23
N GLN A 16 10.44 -5.45 -31.17
CA GLN A 16 10.17 -5.30 -32.60
C GLN A 16 9.03 -6.18 -33.14
N SER A 17 8.83 -7.38 -32.58
CA SER A 17 7.73 -8.25 -33.04
C SER A 17 6.35 -7.73 -32.64
N VAL A 18 6.25 -7.05 -31.50
CA VAL A 18 4.99 -6.47 -31.00
C VAL A 18 4.66 -5.20 -31.76
N THR A 19 5.63 -4.31 -31.96
CA THR A 19 5.42 -3.06 -32.72
C THR A 19 5.12 -3.34 -34.18
N LYS A 20 5.79 -4.32 -34.81
CA LYS A 20 5.50 -4.71 -36.20
C LYS A 20 4.10 -5.33 -36.35
N ALA A 21 3.66 -6.11 -35.36
CA ALA A 21 2.30 -6.67 -35.36
C ALA A 21 1.22 -5.59 -35.18
N GLU A 22 1.48 -4.59 -34.34
CA GLU A 22 0.60 -3.46 -34.11
C GLU A 22 0.50 -2.57 -35.35
N GLU A 23 1.64 -2.25 -35.99
CA GLU A 23 1.69 -1.48 -37.24
C GLU A 23 0.93 -2.15 -38.40
N ILE A 24 0.98 -3.48 -38.51
CA ILE A 24 0.23 -4.24 -39.52
C ILE A 24 -1.28 -4.13 -39.25
N SER A 25 -1.69 -4.30 -37.99
CA SER A 25 -3.10 -4.17 -37.57
C SER A 25 -3.65 -2.77 -37.83
N GLU A 26 -2.85 -1.74 -37.57
CA GLU A 26 -3.24 -0.34 -37.81
C GLU A 26 -3.40 0.00 -39.29
N LYS A 27 -2.48 -0.47 -40.14
CA LYS A 27 -2.56 -0.27 -41.60
C LYS A 27 -3.80 -0.96 -42.16
N GLU A 28 -4.10 -2.18 -41.71
CA GLU A 28 -5.30 -2.92 -42.11
C GLU A 28 -6.59 -2.24 -41.60
N LYS A 29 -6.60 -1.70 -40.37
CA LYS A 29 -7.72 -0.91 -39.82
C LYS A 29 -7.98 0.37 -40.61
N LYS A 30 -6.93 1.08 -41.04
CA LYS A 30 -7.04 2.29 -41.86
C LYS A 30 -7.59 1.97 -43.25
N ALA A 31 -7.10 0.91 -43.89
CA ALA A 31 -7.60 0.44 -45.19
C ALA A 31 -9.07 0.00 -45.13
N ARG A 32 -9.48 -0.70 -44.05
CA ARG A 32 -10.89 -1.07 -43.82
C ARG A 32 -11.79 0.14 -43.57
N LYS A 33 -11.29 1.20 -42.92
CA LYS A 33 -12.07 2.42 -42.66
C LYS A 33 -12.28 3.28 -43.92
N SER A 34 -11.40 3.16 -44.92
CA SER A 34 -11.53 3.84 -46.21
C SER A 34 -12.48 3.13 -47.20
N GLN A 35 -12.96 1.93 -46.88
CA GLN A 35 -13.94 1.23 -47.72
C GLN A 35 -15.32 1.91 -47.60
N VAL A 36 -16.05 1.96 -48.72
CA VAL A 36 -17.38 2.59 -48.81
C VAL A 36 -18.43 1.77 -48.04
N ASP A 37 -18.26 0.45 -48.01
CA ASP A 37 -19.04 -0.45 -47.18
C ASP A 37 -18.54 -0.44 -45.74
N LYS A 38 -19.46 -0.36 -44.78
CA LYS A 38 -19.14 -0.41 -43.35
C LYS A 38 -19.13 -1.88 -42.91
N PRO A 39 -17.97 -2.52 -42.68
CA PRO A 39 -17.95 -3.90 -42.19
C PRO A 39 -18.55 -3.95 -40.78
N CYS A 40 -19.55 -4.82 -40.58
CA CYS A 40 -20.16 -5.08 -39.27
C CYS A 40 -19.30 -6.01 -38.40
N HIS A 41 -18.43 -6.80 -39.02
CA HIS A 41 -17.51 -7.69 -38.33
C HIS A 41 -16.25 -6.95 -37.87
N VAL A 42 -16.04 -6.93 -36.56
CA VAL A 42 -14.85 -6.37 -35.92
C VAL A 42 -13.95 -7.53 -35.49
N PRO A 43 -12.63 -7.47 -35.74
CA PRO A 43 -11.71 -8.45 -35.16
C PRO A 43 -11.77 -8.35 -33.64
N ARG A 44 -12.33 -9.37 -33.00
CA ARG A 44 -12.49 -9.53 -31.55
C ARG A 44 -11.97 -10.90 -31.20
N ASP A 45 -11.13 -10.97 -30.18
CA ASP A 45 -10.70 -12.25 -29.61
C ASP A 45 -11.88 -12.93 -28.90
N SER A 46 -11.87 -14.27 -28.86
CA SER A 46 -12.84 -15.05 -28.09
C SER A 46 -12.91 -14.54 -26.65
N LEU A 47 -14.11 -14.54 -26.05
CA LEU A 47 -14.31 -14.11 -24.67
C LEU A 47 -13.46 -14.90 -23.65
N PHE A 48 -13.03 -16.12 -24.02
CA PHE A 48 -12.16 -16.98 -23.22
C PHE A 48 -10.68 -16.98 -23.67
N SER A 49 -10.29 -16.09 -24.60
CA SER A 49 -8.89 -15.91 -24.97
C SER A 49 -8.13 -15.21 -23.84
N TRP A 50 -6.88 -15.59 -23.61
CA TRP A 50 -5.99 -14.96 -22.61
C TRP A 50 -5.71 -13.48 -22.91
N SER A 51 -5.90 -13.05 -24.16
CA SER A 51 -5.77 -11.67 -24.62
C SER A 51 -7.07 -10.85 -24.51
N SER A 52 -8.17 -11.46 -24.06
CA SER A 52 -9.50 -10.84 -24.03
C SER A 52 -9.70 -10.00 -22.76
N ASP A 53 -10.22 -8.78 -22.93
CA ASP A 53 -10.54 -7.83 -21.85
C ASP A 53 -11.89 -8.14 -21.15
N PHE A 54 -12.25 -9.43 -21.04
CA PHE A 54 -13.50 -9.87 -20.44
C PHE A 54 -13.30 -10.33 -18.99
N ALA A 55 -13.73 -9.51 -18.03
CA ALA A 55 -13.60 -9.81 -16.59
C ALA A 55 -14.90 -10.29 -15.92
N ASN A 56 -16.02 -10.34 -16.64
CA ASN A 56 -17.35 -10.57 -16.06
C ASN A 56 -17.74 -12.06 -16.01
N PHE A 57 -17.08 -12.84 -15.14
CA PHE A 57 -17.37 -14.27 -14.92
C PHE A 57 -18.42 -14.55 -13.83
N THR A 58 -19.13 -13.53 -13.35
CA THR A 58 -20.13 -13.65 -12.27
C THR A 58 -21.21 -14.68 -12.60
N GLY A 59 -21.62 -14.79 -13.88
CA GLY A 59 -22.59 -15.79 -14.31
C GLY A 59 -22.09 -17.23 -14.16
N LEU A 60 -20.81 -17.48 -14.41
CA LEU A 60 -20.19 -18.80 -14.25
C LEU A 60 -20.07 -19.16 -12.77
N VAL A 61 -19.67 -18.21 -11.93
CA VAL A 61 -19.61 -18.40 -10.46
C VAL A 61 -21.01 -18.67 -9.89
N ASN A 62 -22.03 -17.93 -10.32
CA ASN A 62 -23.41 -18.15 -9.89
C ASN A 62 -23.94 -19.52 -10.34
N TRP A 63 -23.62 -19.93 -11.58
CA TRP A 63 -23.99 -21.26 -12.08
C TRP A 63 -23.28 -22.39 -11.32
N GLY A 64 -22.00 -22.21 -11.01
CA GLY A 64 -21.24 -23.12 -10.16
C GLY A 64 -21.83 -23.24 -8.76
N PHE A 65 -22.22 -22.12 -8.14
CA PHE A 65 -22.89 -22.11 -6.84
C PHE A 65 -24.24 -22.83 -6.90
N LEU A 66 -25.01 -22.63 -7.97
CA LEU A 66 -26.30 -23.29 -8.18
C LEU A 66 -26.14 -24.81 -8.34
N MET A 67 -25.19 -25.26 -9.17
CA MET A 67 -24.87 -26.69 -9.35
C MET A 67 -24.36 -27.32 -8.06
N LEU A 68 -23.47 -26.64 -7.34
CA LEU A 68 -22.95 -27.10 -6.05
C LEU A 68 -24.05 -27.17 -5.01
N SER A 69 -24.97 -26.20 -4.98
CA SER A 69 -26.09 -26.18 -4.05
C SER A 69 -27.06 -27.32 -4.34
N ILE A 70 -27.47 -27.54 -5.60
CA ILE A 70 -28.41 -28.62 -5.94
C ILE A 70 -27.78 -30.00 -5.70
N GLY A 71 -26.53 -30.21 -6.13
CA GLY A 71 -25.83 -31.49 -5.94
C GLY A 71 -25.41 -31.75 -4.49
N GLY A 72 -24.88 -30.72 -3.84
CA GLY A 72 -24.42 -30.76 -2.46
C GLY A 72 -25.55 -30.86 -1.45
N LEU A 73 -26.67 -30.15 -1.66
CA LEU A 73 -27.82 -30.19 -0.74
C LEU A 73 -28.42 -31.59 -0.67
N ARG A 74 -28.51 -32.34 -1.78
CA ARG A 74 -28.98 -33.73 -1.76
C ARG A 74 -28.11 -34.61 -0.85
N LEU A 75 -26.79 -34.54 -1.02
CA LEU A 75 -25.84 -35.30 -0.20
C LEU A 75 -25.81 -34.82 1.25
N CYS A 76 -25.91 -33.50 1.48
CA CYS A 76 -25.98 -32.90 2.81
C CYS A 76 -27.25 -33.32 3.55
N LEU A 77 -28.43 -33.31 2.90
CA LEU A 77 -29.68 -33.76 3.52
C LEU A 77 -29.67 -35.25 3.78
N GLU A 78 -29.13 -36.06 2.87
CA GLU A 78 -28.99 -37.49 3.10
C GLU A 78 -28.06 -37.77 4.29
N ASN A 79 -26.93 -37.09 4.37
CA ASN A 79 -26.00 -37.22 5.49
C ASN A 79 -26.61 -36.70 6.80
N PHE A 80 -27.31 -35.57 6.76
CA PHE A 80 -27.96 -34.97 7.92
C PHE A 80 -29.12 -35.82 8.45
N LEU A 81 -29.87 -36.49 7.57
CA LEU A 81 -31.00 -37.33 7.98
C LEU A 81 -30.53 -38.74 8.41
N LYS A 82 -29.57 -39.36 7.71
CA LYS A 82 -29.06 -40.71 8.05
C LYS A 82 -28.09 -40.71 9.22
N TYR A 83 -27.16 -39.76 9.26
CA TYR A 83 -26.14 -39.68 10.31
C TYR A 83 -26.47 -38.62 11.38
N GLY A 84 -27.54 -37.84 11.20
CA GLY A 84 -27.86 -36.74 12.10
C GLY A 84 -26.81 -35.62 12.04
N ILE A 85 -26.95 -34.66 12.95
CA ILE A 85 -25.78 -33.94 13.46
C ILE A 85 -25.01 -34.95 14.32
N ARG A 86 -24.12 -35.74 13.71
CA ARG A 86 -23.25 -36.68 14.46
C ARG A 86 -22.33 -35.98 15.46
N VAL A 87 -22.22 -34.67 15.32
CA VAL A 87 -21.31 -33.83 16.08
C VAL A 87 -22.13 -33.01 17.08
N ASN A 88 -22.35 -33.57 18.26
CA ASN A 88 -22.97 -32.81 19.34
C ASN A 88 -22.04 -31.66 19.74
N PRO A 89 -22.46 -30.38 19.68
CA PRO A 89 -21.60 -29.26 20.08
C PRO A 89 -21.17 -29.34 21.55
N ILE A 90 -21.99 -30.02 22.37
CA ILE A 90 -21.71 -30.29 23.78
C ILE A 90 -20.52 -31.26 23.93
N GLU A 91 -20.38 -32.24 23.03
CA GLU A 91 -19.28 -33.22 23.05
C GLU A 91 -17.94 -32.57 22.72
N TRP A 92 -17.93 -31.56 21.85
CA TRP A 92 -16.75 -30.73 21.62
C TRP A 92 -16.33 -29.94 22.86
N ILE A 93 -17.30 -29.42 23.62
CA ILE A 93 -17.03 -28.75 24.89
C ILE A 93 -16.45 -29.75 25.89
N ILE A 94 -16.94 -31.00 25.93
CA ILE A 94 -16.42 -32.07 26.78
C ILE A 94 -14.98 -32.47 26.39
N ILE A 95 -14.68 -32.57 25.09
CA ILE A 95 -13.33 -32.85 24.56
C ILE A 95 -12.40 -31.68 24.85
N LEU A 96 -12.86 -30.44 24.66
CA LEU A 96 -12.09 -29.24 24.94
C LEU A 96 -11.79 -29.12 26.44
N THR A 97 -12.77 -29.44 27.28
CA THR A 97 -12.73 -29.37 28.75
C THR A 97 -12.21 -30.67 29.38
N GLY A 98 -11.86 -31.70 28.60
CA GLY A 98 -11.32 -32.99 29.05
C GLY A 98 -12.06 -33.69 30.19
N TYR A 99 -13.39 -33.54 30.29
CA TYR A 99 -14.18 -33.93 31.47
C TYR A 99 -14.17 -35.46 31.77
N ASN A 100 -13.68 -36.31 30.86
CA ASN A 100 -13.75 -37.78 30.97
C ASN A 100 -12.40 -38.52 30.89
N GLU A 101 -11.25 -37.84 30.95
CA GLU A 101 -9.95 -38.52 30.93
C GLU A 101 -9.50 -38.84 32.37
N GLY A 102 -9.43 -40.13 32.71
CA GLY A 102 -9.14 -40.60 34.07
C GLY A 102 -7.79 -40.12 34.62
N ARG A 103 -7.81 -39.66 35.87
CA ARG A 103 -6.68 -39.39 36.79
C ARG A 103 -5.59 -38.38 36.38
N SER A 104 -5.44 -38.00 35.11
CA SER A 104 -4.50 -36.97 34.70
C SER A 104 -5.25 -35.75 34.15
N HIS A 105 -5.43 -34.74 35.01
CA HIS A 105 -5.98 -33.42 34.69
C HIS A 105 -5.12 -32.67 33.65
N GLN A 106 -5.13 -33.12 32.40
CA GLN A 106 -4.39 -32.50 31.31
C GLN A 106 -5.41 -31.97 30.30
N TYR A 107 -5.59 -30.65 30.29
CA TYR A 107 -6.44 -29.93 29.33
C TYR A 107 -5.56 -29.21 28.29
N PRO A 108 -4.82 -29.94 27.43
CA PRO A 108 -3.79 -29.35 26.58
C PRO A 108 -4.36 -28.29 25.63
N SER A 109 -5.56 -28.50 25.09
CA SER A 109 -6.20 -27.55 24.17
C SER A 109 -6.56 -26.22 24.84
N ILE A 110 -7.12 -26.25 26.05
CA ILE A 110 -7.43 -25.02 26.81
C ILE A 110 -6.14 -24.31 27.21
N ILE A 111 -5.11 -25.06 27.62
CA ILE A 111 -3.80 -24.50 27.96
C ILE A 111 -3.17 -23.82 26.74
N LEU A 112 -3.24 -24.43 25.55
CA LEU A 112 -2.74 -23.83 24.31
C LEU A 112 -3.52 -22.56 23.92
N ILE A 113 -4.85 -22.58 24.03
CA ILE A 113 -5.69 -21.39 23.79
C ILE A 113 -5.32 -20.27 24.77
N LEU A 114 -5.20 -20.58 26.06
CA LEU A 114 -4.77 -19.60 27.05
C LEU A 114 -3.34 -19.09 26.76
N PHE A 115 -2.46 -19.96 26.28
CA PHE A 115 -1.10 -19.60 25.89
C PHE A 115 -1.06 -18.65 24.69
N THR A 116 -2.06 -18.61 23.82
CA THR A 116 -2.13 -17.63 22.72
C THR A 116 -2.22 -16.18 23.21
N ILE A 117 -2.65 -15.95 24.45
CA ILE A 117 -2.73 -14.62 25.05
C ILE A 117 -1.33 -14.12 25.47
N VAL A 118 -0.41 -15.03 25.80
CA VAL A 118 0.95 -14.71 26.24
C VAL A 118 1.72 -13.87 25.20
N PRO A 119 1.84 -14.26 23.92
CA PRO A 119 2.55 -13.44 22.93
C PRO A 119 1.87 -12.08 22.70
N VAL A 120 0.54 -12.00 22.77
CA VAL A 120 -0.20 -10.73 22.65
C VAL A 120 0.17 -9.77 23.79
N VAL A 121 0.21 -10.27 25.03
CA VAL A 121 0.63 -9.46 26.19
C VAL A 121 2.09 -9.06 26.07
N ILE A 122 2.98 -9.95 25.63
CA ILE A 122 4.40 -9.62 25.41
C ILE A 122 4.56 -8.50 24.38
N CYS A 123 3.86 -8.58 23.24
CA CYS A 123 3.87 -7.51 22.23
C CYS A 123 3.40 -6.18 22.82
N LEU A 124 2.30 -6.18 23.59
CA LEU A 124 1.80 -4.98 24.24
C LEU A 124 2.79 -4.41 25.26
N LEU A 125 3.48 -5.24 26.04
CA LEU A 125 4.51 -4.80 26.98
C LEU A 125 5.70 -4.16 26.26
N ILE A 126 6.14 -4.73 25.14
CA ILE A 126 7.21 -4.16 24.32
C ILE A 126 6.79 -2.81 23.75
N GLU A 127 5.59 -2.70 23.19
CA GLU A 127 5.06 -1.44 22.66
C GLU A 127 4.96 -0.37 23.75
N LYS A 128 4.45 -0.72 24.93
CA LYS A 128 4.38 0.20 26.08
C LYS A 128 5.77 0.62 26.55
N GLY A 129 6.73 -0.29 26.57
CA GLY A 129 8.13 0.02 26.88
C GLY A 129 8.74 1.04 25.90
N ILE A 130 8.53 0.84 24.59
CA ILE A 130 8.97 1.76 23.54
C ILE A 130 8.29 3.12 23.69
N ALA A 131 6.97 3.14 23.93
CA ALA A 131 6.21 4.38 24.09
C ALA A 131 6.69 5.21 25.29
N VAL A 132 6.96 4.57 26.44
CA VAL A 132 7.50 5.27 27.62
C VAL A 132 8.89 5.85 27.34
N LYS A 133 9.77 5.11 26.66
CA LYS A 133 11.09 5.62 26.24
C LYS A 133 10.96 6.80 25.28
N MET A 134 10.05 6.70 24.31
CA MET A 134 9.78 7.76 23.35
C MET A 134 9.27 9.01 24.07
N MET A 135 8.29 8.88 24.97
CA MET A 135 7.78 10.03 25.74
C MET A 135 8.86 10.68 26.61
N ARG A 136 9.76 9.92 27.26
CA ARG A 136 10.86 10.50 28.06
C ARG A 136 11.89 11.26 27.22
N THR A 137 12.14 10.80 25.99
CA THR A 137 13.11 11.43 25.07
C THR A 137 12.47 12.45 24.15
N TYR A 138 11.14 12.58 24.20
CA TYR A 138 10.39 13.47 23.35
C TYR A 138 10.68 14.92 23.74
N LYS A 139 11.47 15.60 22.91
CA LYS A 139 11.59 17.05 22.96
C LYS A 139 10.34 17.64 22.28
N PRO A 140 9.54 18.47 22.97
CA PRO A 140 8.38 19.09 22.35
C PRO A 140 8.82 19.90 21.13
N ARG A 141 8.10 19.71 20.01
CA ARG A 141 8.32 20.49 18.80
C ARG A 141 7.96 21.94 19.12
N THR A 142 8.97 22.79 19.32
CA THR A 142 8.77 24.23 19.50
C THR A 142 7.94 24.75 18.32
N GLU A 143 6.79 25.34 18.63
CA GLU A 143 5.91 26.01 17.68
C GLU A 143 6.76 26.98 16.84
N ARG A 144 6.65 26.88 15.51
CA ARG A 144 7.32 27.85 14.64
C ARG A 144 6.61 29.17 14.87
N ARG A 145 7.20 30.05 15.69
CA ARG A 145 6.78 31.44 15.79
C ARG A 145 6.61 31.97 14.35
N ASN A 146 5.46 32.57 14.05
CA ASN A 146 5.30 33.36 12.83
C ASN A 146 6.32 34.49 12.93
N LEU A 147 7.42 34.43 12.17
CA LEU A 147 8.30 35.58 12.08
C LEU A 147 7.65 36.55 11.10
N ASP A 148 7.38 37.78 11.55
CA ASP A 148 6.88 38.85 10.70
C ASP A 148 7.83 39.05 9.51
N GLU A 149 7.36 38.67 8.33
CA GLU A 149 8.18 38.66 7.10
C GLU A 149 8.69 40.07 6.75
N GLU A 150 7.92 41.08 7.14
CA GLU A 150 8.22 42.50 6.96
C GLU A 150 9.35 42.98 7.88
N GLY A 151 9.38 42.49 9.13
CA GLY A 151 10.47 42.74 10.07
C GLY A 151 11.80 42.16 9.58
N ILE A 152 11.77 40.96 8.99
CA ILE A 152 12.97 40.31 8.41
C ILE A 152 13.50 41.13 7.23
N LYS A 153 12.65 41.53 6.29
CA LYS A 153 13.06 42.31 5.10
C LYS A 153 13.72 43.63 5.51
N THR A 154 13.11 44.32 6.47
CA THR A 154 13.64 45.57 7.03
C THR A 154 14.99 45.35 7.72
N ALA A 155 15.13 44.28 8.49
CA ALA A 155 16.38 43.94 9.17
C ALA A 155 17.50 43.60 8.16
N VAL A 156 17.21 42.81 7.13
CA VAL A 156 18.18 42.46 6.08
C VAL A 156 18.66 43.72 5.34
N SER A 157 17.74 44.61 4.96
CA SER A 157 18.11 45.87 4.29
C SER A 157 19.04 46.73 5.15
N LYS A 158 18.74 46.91 6.45
CA LYS A 158 19.58 47.70 7.36
C LYS A 158 20.98 47.11 7.57
N VAL A 159 21.11 45.77 7.53
CA VAL A 159 22.40 45.09 7.62
C VAL A 159 23.20 45.23 6.32
N THR A 160 22.55 45.08 5.16
CA THR A 160 23.19 45.24 3.85
C THR A 160 23.68 46.67 3.61
N LEU A 161 22.90 47.66 4.07
CA LEU A 161 23.30 49.09 4.06
C LEU A 161 24.39 49.44 5.09
N LYS A 162 24.94 48.44 5.82
CA LYS A 162 25.95 48.58 6.88
C LYS A 162 25.56 49.54 8.01
N VAL A 163 24.26 49.83 8.18
CA VAL A 163 23.76 50.72 9.22
C VAL A 163 23.76 50.02 10.58
N LEU A 164 23.50 48.71 10.62
CA LEU A 164 23.48 47.91 11.84
C LEU A 164 24.31 46.62 11.71
N SER A 165 24.93 46.21 12.82
CA SER A 165 25.56 44.88 12.95
C SER A 165 24.50 43.78 13.05
N ILE A 166 24.81 42.60 12.51
CA ILE A 166 23.93 41.43 12.46
C ILE A 166 23.40 41.05 13.85
N LYS A 167 24.24 41.12 14.89
CA LYS A 167 23.82 40.81 16.28
C LYS A 167 22.80 41.84 16.80
N LYS A 168 23.02 43.12 16.50
CA LYS A 168 22.15 44.23 16.93
C LYS A 168 20.83 44.25 16.17
N ALA A 169 20.84 43.87 14.89
CA ALA A 169 19.63 43.73 14.09
C ALA A 169 18.81 42.49 14.51
N ALA A 170 19.48 41.40 14.87
CA ALA A 170 18.81 40.21 15.41
C ALA A 170 18.06 40.51 16.72
N GLU A 171 18.66 41.30 17.61
CA GLU A 171 18.07 41.72 18.88
C GLU A 171 16.88 42.68 18.70
N ASN A 172 17.02 43.71 17.86
CA ASN A 172 15.96 44.71 17.64
C ASN A 172 14.67 44.15 17.04
N TYR A 173 14.75 43.04 16.30
CA TYR A 173 13.62 42.43 15.59
C TYR A 173 13.22 41.06 16.17
N ASP A 174 13.79 40.67 17.32
CA ASP A 174 13.58 39.35 17.96
C ASP A 174 13.78 38.15 17.00
N ILE A 175 14.78 38.25 16.11
CA ILE A 175 15.11 37.22 15.13
C ILE A 175 16.34 36.44 15.62
N LYS A 176 16.33 35.11 15.48
CA LYS A 176 17.55 34.31 15.73
C LYS A 176 18.69 34.78 14.82
N PRO A 177 19.90 35.06 15.34
CA PRO A 177 21.00 35.62 14.56
C PRO A 177 21.41 34.74 13.39
N ALA A 178 21.39 33.42 13.56
CA ALA A 178 21.68 32.45 12.49
C ALA A 178 20.69 32.56 11.31
N THR A 179 19.40 32.78 11.60
CA THR A 179 18.38 32.97 10.56
C THR A 179 18.61 34.25 9.77
N LEU A 180 18.99 35.33 10.46
CA LEU A 180 19.28 36.61 9.82
C LEU A 180 20.55 36.54 8.95
N GLN A 181 21.62 35.89 9.45
CA GLN A 181 22.85 35.65 8.69
C GLN A 181 22.58 34.93 7.37
N TYR A 182 21.87 33.80 7.43
CA TYR A 182 21.51 33.03 6.24
C TYR A 182 20.72 33.85 5.22
N ARG A 183 19.77 34.69 5.69
CA ARG A 183 18.95 35.54 4.81
C ARG A 183 19.76 36.65 4.15
N VAL A 184 20.69 37.26 4.87
CA VAL A 184 21.60 38.29 4.33
C VAL A 184 22.53 37.67 3.30
N GLU A 185 23.12 36.50 3.57
CA GLU A 185 23.98 35.80 2.60
C GLU A 185 23.21 35.41 1.34
N LYS A 186 21.97 34.91 1.50
CA LYS A 186 21.09 34.59 0.37
C LYS A 186 20.80 35.83 -0.48
N PHE A 187 20.53 36.97 0.15
CA PHE A 187 20.31 38.23 -0.55
C PHE A 187 21.57 38.70 -1.29
N ARG A 188 22.76 38.59 -0.66
CA ARG A 188 24.03 38.99 -1.27
C ARG A 188 24.33 38.17 -2.54
N LYS A 189 24.16 36.85 -2.49
CA LYS A 189 24.34 35.98 -3.66
C LYS A 189 23.40 36.33 -4.81
N ALA A 190 22.12 36.59 -4.51
CA ALA A 190 21.14 36.98 -5.52
C ALA A 190 21.44 38.34 -6.18
N SER A 191 22.16 39.24 -5.49
CA SER A 191 22.63 40.51 -6.05
C SER A 191 23.93 40.39 -6.85
N GLU A 192 24.70 39.32 -6.67
CA GLU A 192 25.95 39.06 -7.42
C GLU A 192 25.68 38.32 -8.75
N GLU A 193 24.54 37.61 -8.86
CA GLU A 193 24.12 36.86 -10.05
C GLU A 193 23.33 37.70 -11.07
N ASN A 194 23.06 38.98 -10.77
CA ASN A 194 22.21 39.89 -11.55
C ASN A 194 23.00 41.15 -11.95
#